data_AF-A0A5C8NKW4-F1
#
_entry.id   AF-A0A5C8NKW4-F1
#
_cell.length_a   1.000
_cell.length_b   1.000
_cell.length_c   1.000
_cell.angle_alpha   90.00
_cell.angle_beta   90.00
_cell.angle_gamma   90.00
#
_symmetry.space_group_name_H-M   'P 1'
#
loop_
_entity.id
_entity.type
_entity.pdbx_description
1 polymer ?
#
loop_
_entity_poly.entity_id
_entity_poly.type
_entity_poly.pdbx_seq_one_letter_code
_entity_poly.pdbx_strand_id
1 'polypeptide(L)'
;MSQDERGELHELLGELDQISPSADVLNLAAEWALPSELASFVGASSNDFPSVAPGQLWRLSWLGNQMLAVVLSQSSWWTRVAPLTTDVDLADEYTLLIDPRCTSLALQTATFLRASASVPTFTLAQYLGDVGQVEGRDAVEALLSLEVAMIDGTLRSDLSTGPMLAQSDWDRQEFLDSLQESMNWFEGAALSVLDDDGSIAGGSSSLDDSEADVSDLLRTSQDLPSLVEATGIAPGRLLSLKTGRAKPQGPEIEVLSSYFGSKVRVGHPENMRIAALELIAEPANRQLWLEAAQSSEAGAPLSPRKFLVDLIETPIAARTVYGPTSAPGNNATVEEWKRALRDRIAVRFRSES
;
A
#
# COMPACT_ATOMS: atom_id res chain seq x y z
N MET A 1 44.12 2.35 14.90
CA MET A 1 44.34 2.90 13.56
C MET A 1 45.56 3.79 13.56
N SER A 2 46.56 3.44 12.75
CA SER A 2 47.76 4.25 12.55
C SER A 2 47.44 5.51 11.73
N GLN A 3 48.35 6.49 11.70
CA GLN A 3 48.20 7.68 10.86
C GLN A 3 48.20 7.33 9.37
N ASP A 4 48.91 6.27 8.98
CA ASP A 4 48.96 5.78 7.61
C ASP A 4 47.63 5.16 7.18
N GLU A 5 46.98 4.38 8.06
CA GLU A 5 45.64 3.81 7.80
C GLU A 5 44.55 4.89 7.68
N ARG A 6 44.74 6.05 8.31
CA ARG A 6 43.83 7.21 8.13
C ARG A 6 44.08 7.95 6.82
N GLY A 7 45.31 7.94 6.32
CA GLY A 7 45.68 8.51 5.02
C GLY A 7 45.07 7.70 3.87
N GLU A 8 45.26 6.38 3.89
CA GLU A 8 44.70 5.47 2.88
C GLU A 8 43.17 5.49 2.85
N LEU A 9 42.52 5.59 4.03
CA LEU A 9 41.06 5.70 4.10
C LEU A 9 40.54 7.03 3.55
N HIS A 10 41.28 8.13 3.74
CA HIS A 10 40.92 9.43 3.17
C HIS A 10 41.13 9.49 1.65
N GLU A 11 42.14 8.78 1.13
CA GLU A 11 42.40 8.67 -0.30
C GLU A 11 41.33 7.80 -1.00
N LEU A 12 40.95 6.66 -0.40
CA LEU A 12 39.85 5.82 -0.87
C LEU A 12 38.49 6.53 -0.85
N LEU A 13 38.21 7.34 0.19
CA LEU A 13 36.99 8.15 0.25
C LEU A 13 36.99 9.26 -0.80
N GLY A 14 38.16 9.85 -1.09
CA GLY A 14 38.32 10.85 -2.15
C GLY A 14 38.15 10.28 -3.56
N GLU A 15 38.51 9.01 -3.78
CA GLU A 15 38.26 8.30 -5.04
C GLU A 15 36.79 7.91 -5.22
N LEU A 16 36.11 7.53 -4.13
CA LEU A 16 34.67 7.23 -4.13
C LEU A 16 33.80 8.46 -4.43
N ASP A 17 34.18 9.65 -3.95
CA ASP A 17 33.47 10.91 -4.20
C ASP A 17 33.62 11.42 -5.65
N GLN A 18 34.61 10.94 -6.42
CA GLN A 18 34.80 11.31 -7.83
C GLN A 18 34.06 10.39 -8.81
N ILE A 19 33.51 9.27 -8.35
CA ILE A 19 32.62 8.42 -9.15
C ILE A 19 31.23 9.04 -9.05
N SER A 20 30.94 10.03 -9.91
CA SER A 20 29.56 10.42 -10.15
C SER A 20 28.82 9.17 -10.67
N PRO A 21 27.80 8.66 -9.95
CA PRO A 21 27.05 7.51 -10.45
C PRO A 21 26.50 7.86 -11.83
N SER A 22 26.69 6.96 -12.81
CA SER A 22 26.21 7.22 -14.17
C SER A 22 24.71 7.52 -14.13
N ALA A 23 24.22 8.31 -15.08
CA ALA A 23 22.79 8.59 -15.20
C ALA A 23 21.96 7.30 -15.22
N ASP A 24 22.53 6.19 -15.71
CA ASP A 24 21.93 4.86 -15.69
C ASP A 24 21.88 4.24 -14.28
N VAL A 25 22.87 4.46 -13.41
CA VAL A 25 22.85 4.01 -12.00
C VAL A 25 21.88 4.85 -11.16
N LEU A 26 21.77 6.15 -11.44
CA LEU A 26 20.78 7.02 -10.80
C LEU A 26 19.36 6.72 -11.29
N ASN A 27 19.18 6.37 -12.58
CA ASN A 27 17.91 5.89 -13.12
C ASN A 27 17.57 4.48 -12.59
N LEU A 28 18.53 3.56 -12.47
CA LEU A 28 18.34 2.26 -11.80
C LEU A 28 17.95 2.45 -10.32
N ALA A 29 18.62 3.35 -9.59
CA ALA A 29 18.29 3.65 -8.20
C ALA A 29 16.91 4.32 -8.05
N ALA A 30 16.47 5.09 -9.05
CA ALA A 30 15.14 5.67 -9.13
C ALA A 30 14.06 4.66 -9.56
N GLU A 31 14.42 3.64 -10.36
CA GLU A 31 13.53 2.54 -10.80
C GLU A 31 13.37 1.42 -9.75
N TRP A 32 14.25 1.37 -8.74
CA TRP A 32 14.35 0.25 -7.79
C TRP A 32 13.82 0.54 -6.38
N ALA A 33 13.30 1.73 -6.14
CA ALA A 33 12.79 2.10 -4.83
C ALA A 33 11.31 1.73 -4.70
N LEU A 34 10.94 1.04 -3.60
CA LEU A 34 9.58 1.19 -3.08
C LEU A 34 9.26 2.70 -3.08
N PRO A 35 8.02 3.12 -3.40
CA PRO A 35 7.64 4.52 -3.23
C PRO A 35 8.16 5.02 -1.88
N SER A 36 8.85 6.17 -1.89
CA SER A 36 9.69 6.61 -0.77
C SER A 36 8.95 6.59 0.57
N GLU A 37 7.65 6.83 0.52
CA GLU A 37 6.68 6.77 1.61
C GLU A 37 6.54 5.35 2.17
N LEU A 38 6.39 4.33 1.32
CA LEU A 38 6.34 2.92 1.71
C LEU A 38 7.69 2.42 2.22
N ALA A 39 8.80 2.78 1.56
CA ALA A 39 10.15 2.48 2.04
C ALA A 39 10.39 3.05 3.44
N SER A 40 10.03 4.31 3.65
CA SER A 40 10.15 4.99 4.95
C SER A 40 9.25 4.33 5.99
N PHE A 41 8.01 4.01 5.63
CA PHE A 41 7.07 3.36 6.54
C PHE A 41 7.54 1.98 7.00
N VAL A 42 8.14 1.17 6.11
CA VAL A 42 8.64 -0.16 6.51
C VAL A 42 10.00 -0.07 7.23
N GLY A 43 10.87 0.85 6.83
CA GLY A 43 12.17 1.07 7.46
C GLY A 43 12.10 1.76 8.82
N ALA A 44 11.00 2.45 9.13
CA ALA A 44 10.77 3.10 10.41
C ALA A 44 10.69 2.08 11.56
N SER A 45 11.47 2.33 12.62
CA SER A 45 11.29 1.62 13.88
C SER A 45 9.93 1.97 14.49
N SER A 46 9.41 1.14 15.40
CA SER A 46 8.15 1.42 16.11
C SER A 46 8.16 2.74 16.90
N ASN A 47 9.33 3.34 17.11
CA ASN A 47 9.49 4.64 17.76
C ASN A 47 9.48 5.82 16.77
N ASP A 48 9.65 5.59 15.47
CA ASP A 48 9.78 6.65 14.45
C ASP A 48 8.43 7.06 13.84
N PHE A 49 7.40 6.21 13.97
CA PHE A 49 6.03 6.49 13.53
C PHE A 49 5.09 6.55 14.74
N PRO A 50 4.46 7.70 15.05
CA PRO A 50 3.46 7.73 16.11
C PRO A 50 2.31 6.79 15.73
N SER A 51 1.78 6.06 16.73
CA SER A 51 0.60 5.22 16.54
C SER A 51 -0.52 6.09 15.99
N VAL A 52 -1.01 5.72 14.79
CA VAL A 52 -2.15 6.38 14.17
C VAL A 52 -3.36 6.19 15.06
N ALA A 53 -4.09 7.27 15.34
CA ALA A 53 -5.26 7.25 16.20
C ALA A 53 -6.32 8.24 15.69
N PRO A 54 -7.62 7.98 15.95
CA PRO A 54 -8.68 8.93 15.64
C PRO A 54 -8.43 10.32 16.23
N GLY A 55 -8.77 11.36 15.47
CA GLY A 55 -8.61 12.75 15.87
C GLY A 55 -7.22 13.34 15.59
N GLN A 56 -6.27 12.53 15.12
CA GLN A 56 -4.97 13.02 14.71
C GLN A 56 -5.02 13.73 13.35
N LEU A 57 -4.19 14.76 13.22
CA LEU A 57 -3.93 15.50 11.99
C LEU A 57 -2.70 14.94 11.30
N TRP A 58 -2.85 14.60 10.02
CA TRP A 58 -1.77 14.05 9.22
C TRP A 58 -1.67 14.74 7.87
N ARG A 59 -0.44 14.81 7.37
CA ARG A 59 -0.17 15.04 5.95
C ARG A 59 -0.07 13.68 5.26
N LEU A 60 -0.94 13.47 4.28
CA LEU A 60 -0.84 12.39 3.32
C LEU A 60 0.19 12.76 2.24
N SER A 61 0.98 11.78 1.79
CA SER A 61 1.86 11.87 0.63
C SER A 61 1.78 10.60 -0.19
N TRP A 62 1.60 10.75 -1.50
CA TRP A 62 1.66 9.64 -2.44
C TRP A 62 2.08 10.12 -3.83
N LEU A 63 3.28 9.69 -4.28
CA LEU A 63 3.84 10.01 -5.60
C LEU A 63 3.85 11.51 -5.89
N GLY A 64 4.24 12.31 -4.88
CA GLY A 64 4.32 13.77 -4.98
C GLY A 64 3.01 14.51 -4.72
N ASN A 65 1.86 13.82 -4.68
CA ASN A 65 0.60 14.43 -4.25
C ASN A 65 0.54 14.50 -2.73
N GLN A 66 0.11 15.64 -2.18
CA GLN A 66 0.00 15.87 -0.75
C GLN A 66 -1.39 16.36 -0.37
N MET A 67 -1.87 15.94 0.78
CA MET A 67 -3.15 16.38 1.32
C MET A 67 -3.12 16.41 2.84
N LEU A 68 -3.83 17.36 3.46
CA LEU A 68 -4.06 17.33 4.90
C LEU A 68 -5.33 16.51 5.18
N ALA A 69 -5.30 15.70 6.23
CA ALA A 69 -6.44 14.90 6.60
C ALA A 69 -6.53 14.71 8.13
N VAL A 70 -7.75 14.46 8.59
CA VAL A 70 -8.04 14.03 9.96
C VAL A 70 -8.32 12.54 9.96
N VAL A 71 -7.73 11.80 10.90
CA VAL A 71 -8.00 10.38 11.09
C VAL A 71 -9.36 10.20 11.74
N LEU A 72 -10.25 9.45 11.08
CA LEU A 72 -11.57 9.07 11.60
C LEU A 72 -11.50 7.74 12.34
N SER A 73 -10.82 6.77 11.74
CA SER A 73 -10.61 5.46 12.34
C SER A 73 -9.40 4.77 11.70
N GLN A 74 -8.84 3.80 12.43
CA GLN A 74 -7.75 2.97 11.94
C GLN A 74 -8.15 1.50 12.05
N SER A 75 -7.93 0.73 10.99
CA SER A 75 -8.12 -0.72 10.97
C SER A 75 -6.93 -1.41 10.30
N SER A 76 -6.06 -2.00 11.12
CA SER A 76 -4.83 -2.67 10.65
C SER A 76 -3.96 -1.73 9.79
N TRP A 77 -3.99 -1.87 8.46
CA TRP A 77 -3.24 -1.05 7.52
C TRP A 77 -4.07 0.02 6.82
N TRP A 78 -5.39 -0.01 6.93
CA TRP A 78 -6.26 1.03 6.39
C TRP A 78 -6.51 2.08 7.46
N THR A 79 -6.40 3.33 7.06
CA THR A 79 -6.81 4.46 7.89
C THR A 79 -7.94 5.18 7.16
N ARG A 80 -9.12 5.22 7.79
CA ARG A 80 -10.21 6.05 7.29
C ARG A 80 -9.89 7.49 7.68
N VAL A 81 -9.80 8.36 6.70
CA VAL A 81 -9.46 9.77 6.89
C VAL A 81 -10.48 10.65 6.18
N ALA A 82 -10.64 11.88 6.66
CA ALA A 82 -11.39 12.93 5.97
C ALA A 82 -10.42 14.06 5.59
N PRO A 83 -10.47 14.56 4.34
CA PRO A 83 -9.61 15.65 3.92
C PRO A 83 -9.92 16.93 4.70
N LEU A 84 -8.86 17.67 4.98
CA LEU A 84 -8.87 18.91 5.73
C LEU A 84 -8.28 20.05 4.89
N THR A 85 -8.92 21.20 4.90
CA THR A 85 -8.44 22.43 4.23
C THR A 85 -8.57 23.64 5.15
N THR A 86 -7.84 24.71 4.82
CA THR A 86 -7.99 26.04 5.43
C THR A 86 -9.02 26.90 4.71
N ASP A 87 -9.50 26.49 3.54
CA ASP A 87 -10.50 27.21 2.74
C ASP A 87 -11.91 26.95 3.27
N VAL A 88 -12.18 27.51 4.45
CA VAL A 88 -13.44 27.32 5.19
C VAL A 88 -14.68 27.85 4.47
N ASP A 89 -14.50 28.76 3.52
CA ASP A 89 -15.60 29.32 2.72
C ASP A 89 -16.24 28.28 1.80
N LEU A 90 -15.53 27.19 1.50
CA LEU A 90 -16.02 26.10 0.65
C LEU A 90 -16.78 25.03 1.44
N ALA A 91 -16.92 25.20 2.76
CA ALA A 91 -17.59 24.25 3.62
C ALA A 91 -19.07 24.06 3.26
N ASP A 92 -19.55 22.83 3.41
CA ASP A 92 -20.94 22.45 3.28
C ASP A 92 -21.55 22.03 4.63
N GLU A 93 -22.81 21.60 4.61
CA GLU A 93 -23.55 21.21 5.81
C GLU A 93 -22.98 19.98 6.55
N TYR A 94 -22.11 19.20 5.90
CA TYR A 94 -21.44 18.03 6.47
C TYR A 94 -19.92 18.24 6.63
N THR A 95 -19.49 19.49 6.53
CA THR A 95 -18.11 19.89 6.76
C THR A 95 -17.99 20.42 8.17
N LEU A 96 -17.13 19.80 8.99
CA LEU A 96 -16.88 20.28 10.36
C LEU A 96 -15.91 21.46 10.32
N LEU A 97 -16.34 22.61 10.83
CA LEU A 97 -15.49 23.78 11.03
C LEU A 97 -14.82 23.71 12.40
N ILE A 98 -13.51 23.83 12.40
CA ILE A 98 -12.69 23.69 13.61
C ILE A 98 -11.98 25.02 13.87
N ASP A 99 -12.18 25.57 15.08
CA ASP A 99 -11.56 26.82 15.53
C ASP A 99 -10.03 26.65 15.66
N PRO A 100 -9.23 27.69 15.37
CA PRO A 100 -7.77 27.68 15.53
C PRO A 100 -7.27 27.14 16.87
N ARG A 101 -8.01 27.36 17.96
CA ARG A 101 -7.62 26.92 19.32
C ARG A 101 -7.80 25.42 19.53
N CYS A 102 -8.54 24.76 18.66
CA CYS A 102 -8.88 23.34 18.75
C CYS A 102 -7.96 22.49 17.87
N THR A 103 -7.05 23.09 17.10
CA THR A 103 -6.10 22.36 16.25
C THR A 103 -4.68 22.72 16.61
N SER A 104 -3.77 21.77 16.39
CA SER A 104 -2.34 22.01 16.53
C SER A 104 -1.78 22.94 15.43
N LEU A 105 -2.55 23.19 14.36
CA LEU A 105 -2.17 24.07 13.25
C LEU A 105 -2.37 25.56 13.57
N ALA A 106 -3.11 25.90 14.64
CA ALA A 106 -3.45 27.28 15.00
C ALA A 106 -4.12 28.08 13.87
N LEU A 107 -4.82 27.38 12.96
CA LEU A 107 -5.59 27.95 11.86
C LEU A 107 -7.01 27.41 11.89
N GLN A 108 -7.95 28.18 11.35
CA GLN A 108 -9.30 27.70 11.16
C GLN A 108 -9.28 26.69 10.02
N THR A 109 -9.92 25.54 10.23
CA THR A 109 -9.89 24.44 9.27
C THR A 109 -11.28 23.87 9.05
N ALA A 110 -11.49 23.29 7.87
CA ALA A 110 -12.71 22.61 7.48
C ALA A 110 -12.40 21.15 7.14
N THR A 111 -13.11 20.21 7.79
CA THR A 111 -12.96 18.77 7.57
C THR A 111 -14.15 18.23 6.78
N PHE A 112 -13.89 17.73 5.57
CA PHE A 112 -14.92 17.38 4.58
C PHE A 112 -15.28 15.89 4.64
N LEU A 113 -16.34 15.55 5.37
CA LEU A 113 -16.73 14.14 5.56
C LEU A 113 -17.25 13.46 4.29
N ARG A 114 -17.85 14.22 3.36
CA ARG A 114 -18.32 13.69 2.06
C ARG A 114 -17.20 13.10 1.21
N ALA A 115 -15.98 13.63 1.35
CA ALA A 115 -14.79 13.16 0.66
C ALA A 115 -13.93 12.22 1.52
N SER A 116 -14.48 11.67 2.62
CA SER A 116 -13.74 10.68 3.42
C SER A 116 -13.44 9.41 2.62
N ALA A 117 -12.25 8.85 2.82
CA ALA A 117 -11.82 7.63 2.14
C ALA A 117 -10.95 6.75 3.06
N SER A 118 -10.82 5.48 2.69
CA SER A 118 -9.92 4.54 3.38
C SER A 118 -8.59 4.51 2.64
N VAL A 119 -7.54 5.05 3.25
CA VAL A 119 -6.21 5.13 2.62
C VAL A 119 -5.23 4.18 3.30
N PRO A 120 -4.22 3.68 2.58
CA PRO A 120 -3.13 2.95 3.20
C PRO A 120 -2.40 3.76 4.25
N THR A 121 -2.07 3.13 5.39
CA THR A 121 -1.39 3.80 6.50
C THR A 121 -0.01 4.33 6.08
N PHE A 122 0.65 3.71 5.11
CA PHE A 122 1.94 4.21 4.61
C PHE A 122 1.84 5.55 3.86
N THR A 123 0.64 5.97 3.44
CA THR A 123 0.47 7.30 2.82
C THR A 123 0.50 8.41 3.85
N LEU A 124 0.36 8.11 5.15
CA LEU A 124 0.49 9.08 6.24
C LEU A 124 1.97 9.42 6.43
N ALA A 125 2.42 10.51 5.81
CA ALA A 125 3.84 10.86 5.75
C ALA A 125 4.31 11.67 6.97
N GLN A 126 3.44 12.51 7.53
CA GLN A 126 3.82 13.40 8.62
C GLN A 126 2.66 13.63 9.59
N TYR A 127 2.89 13.33 10.87
CA TYR A 127 1.99 13.72 11.95
C TYR A 127 2.13 15.22 12.23
N LEU A 128 1.01 15.92 12.32
CA LEU A 128 0.93 17.38 12.48
C LEU A 128 0.33 17.81 13.83
N GLY A 129 -0.07 16.86 14.66
CA GLY A 129 -0.71 17.12 15.95
C GLY A 129 -2.11 16.53 16.02
N ASP A 130 -2.88 16.96 17.01
CA ASP A 130 -4.24 16.47 17.25
C ASP A 130 -5.28 17.57 17.03
N VAL A 131 -6.51 17.14 16.75
CA VAL A 131 -7.71 17.94 16.96
C VAL A 131 -8.17 17.73 18.39
N GLY A 132 -8.22 18.82 19.15
CA GLY A 132 -8.67 18.85 20.55
C GLY A 132 -10.20 18.80 20.67
N GLN A 133 -10.77 19.67 21.50
CA GLN A 133 -12.22 19.69 21.70
C GLN A 133 -12.92 20.69 20.79
N VAL A 134 -14.00 20.27 20.15
CA VAL A 134 -14.88 21.12 19.34
C VAL A 134 -16.20 21.29 20.07
N GLU A 135 -16.55 22.53 20.39
CA GLU A 135 -17.82 22.89 21.07
C GLU A 135 -18.10 22.06 22.34
N GLY A 136 -17.05 21.79 23.10
CA GLY A 136 -17.10 21.05 24.38
C GLY A 136 -17.18 19.53 24.23
N ARG A 137 -17.02 18.99 23.02
CA ARG A 137 -16.95 17.56 22.73
C ARG A 137 -15.57 17.19 22.23
N ASP A 138 -15.25 15.90 22.35
CA ASP A 138 -14.10 15.35 21.66
C ASP A 138 -14.29 15.48 20.13
N ALA A 139 -13.25 15.88 19.40
CA ALA A 139 -13.36 16.08 17.96
C ALA A 139 -13.75 14.82 17.20
N VAL A 140 -13.32 13.64 17.66
CA VAL A 140 -13.70 12.37 17.06
C VAL A 140 -15.19 12.12 17.26
N GLU A 141 -15.71 12.41 18.45
CA GLU A 141 -17.14 12.31 18.73
C GLU A 141 -17.95 13.26 17.84
N ALA A 142 -17.48 14.50 17.65
CA ALA A 142 -18.12 15.48 16.76
C ALA A 142 -18.13 15.01 15.30
N LEU A 143 -16.99 14.52 14.79
CA LEU A 143 -16.85 14.00 13.43
C LEU A 143 -17.74 12.78 13.19
N LEU A 144 -17.75 11.81 14.10
CA LEU A 144 -18.63 10.63 14.03
C LEU A 144 -20.10 11.02 14.11
N SER A 145 -20.45 11.98 14.97
CA SER A 145 -21.80 12.55 15.05
C SER A 145 -22.27 13.14 13.72
N LEU A 146 -21.38 13.87 13.05
CA LEU A 146 -21.67 14.51 11.78
C LEU A 146 -21.71 13.50 10.63
N GLU A 147 -20.88 12.45 10.68
CA GLU A 147 -20.90 11.34 9.73
C GLU A 147 -22.23 10.56 9.81
N VAL A 148 -22.72 10.26 11.01
CA VAL A 148 -24.05 9.66 11.19
C VAL A 148 -25.14 10.57 10.61
N ALA A 149 -25.08 11.88 10.89
CA ALA A 149 -26.04 12.84 10.37
C ALA A 149 -26.03 12.88 8.82
N MET A 150 -24.85 12.82 8.21
CA MET A 150 -24.67 12.75 6.75
C MET A 150 -25.29 11.48 6.17
N ILE A 151 -25.06 10.32 6.77
CA ILE A 151 -25.64 9.03 6.34
C ILE A 151 -27.17 9.07 6.42
N ASP A 152 -27.70 9.65 7.51
CA ASP A 152 -29.14 9.76 7.74
C ASP A 152 -29.80 10.91 6.95
N GLY A 153 -29.02 11.77 6.29
CA GLY A 153 -29.50 12.95 5.57
C GLY A 153 -30.09 14.04 6.49
N THR A 154 -29.57 14.16 7.71
CA THR A 154 -30.03 15.10 8.74
C THR A 154 -29.00 16.18 9.04
N LEU A 155 -29.44 17.34 9.51
CA LEU A 155 -28.54 18.45 9.85
C LEU A 155 -28.22 18.50 11.34
N ARG A 156 -27.01 18.95 11.67
CA ARG A 156 -26.55 19.18 13.05
C ARG A 156 -26.47 20.67 13.32
N SER A 157 -27.32 21.16 14.23
CA SER A 157 -27.31 22.56 14.67
C SER A 157 -26.47 22.80 15.92
N ASP A 158 -26.02 21.72 16.55
CA ASP A 158 -25.13 21.71 17.71
C ASP A 158 -23.65 21.64 17.34
N LEU A 159 -23.34 21.59 16.04
CA LEU A 159 -21.98 21.60 15.50
C LEU A 159 -21.77 22.79 14.55
N SER A 160 -20.59 23.39 14.57
CA SER A 160 -20.20 24.41 13.61
C SER A 160 -19.93 23.77 12.23
N THR A 161 -20.83 23.98 11.29
CA THR A 161 -20.73 23.48 9.91
C THR A 161 -20.94 24.58 8.88
N GLY A 162 -20.64 24.28 7.61
CA GLY A 162 -20.91 25.17 6.49
C GLY A 162 -22.41 25.26 6.15
N PRO A 163 -22.80 26.22 5.30
CA PRO A 163 -24.18 26.34 4.84
C PRO A 163 -24.55 25.19 3.91
N MET A 164 -25.85 24.86 3.85
CA MET A 164 -26.36 23.80 2.98
C MET A 164 -25.95 24.03 1.52
N LEU A 165 -25.43 22.97 0.90
CA LEU A 165 -24.98 22.95 -0.48
C LEU A 165 -26.19 23.06 -1.41
N ALA A 166 -26.28 24.18 -2.12
CA ALA A 166 -27.32 24.39 -3.12
C ALA A 166 -26.93 23.75 -4.45
N GLN A 167 -27.91 23.28 -5.24
CA GLN A 167 -27.65 22.74 -6.58
C GLN A 167 -26.99 23.74 -7.52
N SER A 168 -27.18 25.04 -7.29
CA SER A 168 -26.59 26.13 -8.08
C SER A 168 -25.19 26.54 -7.61
N ASP A 169 -24.67 25.94 -6.55
CA ASP A 169 -23.37 26.29 -5.97
C ASP A 169 -22.25 25.49 -6.62
N TRP A 170 -21.94 25.90 -7.86
CA TRP A 170 -20.99 25.19 -8.72
C TRP A 170 -19.58 25.15 -8.13
N ASP A 171 -19.11 26.24 -7.53
CA ASP A 171 -17.74 26.35 -7.00
C ASP A 171 -17.52 25.33 -5.85
N ARG A 172 -18.47 25.22 -4.92
CA ARG A 172 -18.38 24.24 -3.82
C ARG A 172 -18.54 22.80 -4.31
N GLN A 173 -19.36 22.56 -5.33
CA GLN A 173 -19.51 21.24 -5.94
C GLN A 173 -18.22 20.80 -6.66
N GLU A 174 -17.64 21.67 -7.48
CA GLU A 174 -16.38 21.40 -8.19
C GLU A 174 -15.23 21.14 -7.20
N PHE A 175 -15.18 21.91 -6.11
CA PHE A 175 -14.20 21.68 -5.06
C PHE A 175 -14.38 20.32 -4.36
N LEU A 176 -15.62 19.94 -4.03
CA LEU A 176 -15.93 18.64 -3.45
C LEU A 176 -15.53 17.48 -4.39
N ASP A 177 -15.84 17.61 -5.68
CA ASP A 177 -15.46 16.62 -6.69
C ASP A 177 -13.93 16.49 -6.78
N SER A 178 -13.20 17.60 -6.76
CA SER A 178 -11.73 17.63 -6.77
C SER A 178 -11.13 17.00 -5.50
N LEU A 179 -11.70 17.26 -4.32
CA LEU A 179 -11.32 16.59 -3.08
C LEU A 179 -11.56 15.09 -3.16
N GLN A 180 -12.70 14.67 -3.71
CA GLN A 180 -13.03 13.26 -3.85
C GLN A 180 -12.10 12.55 -4.84
N GLU A 181 -11.78 13.16 -5.97
CA GLU A 181 -10.79 12.64 -6.92
C GLU A 181 -9.41 12.49 -6.26
N SER A 182 -8.98 13.50 -5.50
CA SER A 182 -7.72 13.45 -4.76
C SER A 182 -7.72 12.35 -3.70
N MET A 183 -8.82 12.14 -2.98
CA MET A 183 -8.92 11.06 -1.99
C MET A 183 -8.97 9.68 -2.64
N ASN A 184 -9.62 9.54 -3.80
CA ASN A 184 -9.59 8.32 -4.60
C ASN A 184 -8.15 7.98 -5.06
N TRP A 185 -7.32 8.98 -5.34
CA TRP A 185 -5.89 8.77 -5.64
C TRP A 185 -5.14 8.12 -4.46
N PHE A 186 -5.37 8.60 -3.24
CA PHE A 186 -4.77 8.00 -2.04
C PHE A 186 -5.34 6.62 -1.70
N GLU A 187 -6.64 6.40 -1.89
CA GLU A 187 -7.27 5.07 -1.74
C GLU A 187 -6.69 4.06 -2.74
N GLY A 188 -6.43 4.50 -3.97
CA GLY A 188 -5.77 3.74 -5.03
C GLY A 188 -4.28 3.45 -4.80
N ALA A 189 -3.63 4.09 -3.81
CA ALA A 189 -2.21 3.88 -3.52
C ALA A 189 -1.88 2.40 -3.23
N ALA A 190 -2.82 1.69 -2.63
CA ALA A 190 -2.78 0.24 -2.43
C ALA A 190 -2.50 -0.54 -3.72
N LEU A 191 -3.24 -0.19 -4.77
CA LEU A 191 -3.20 -0.83 -6.08
C LEU A 191 -1.94 -0.42 -6.83
N SER A 192 -1.50 0.84 -6.69
CA SER A 192 -0.26 1.33 -7.28
C SER A 192 1.00 0.74 -6.66
N VAL A 193 0.91 0.13 -5.47
CA VAL A 193 2.00 -0.65 -4.85
C VAL A 193 2.04 -2.07 -5.42
N LEU A 194 1.03 -2.54 -6.14
CA LEU A 194 0.98 -3.90 -6.68
C LEU A 194 1.11 -3.85 -8.20
N ASP A 195 2.06 -4.59 -8.77
CA ASP A 195 2.14 -4.80 -10.22
C ASP A 195 1.06 -5.80 -10.68
N ASP A 196 0.85 -5.90 -12.00
CA ASP A 196 -0.16 -6.77 -12.62
C ASP A 196 0.06 -8.26 -12.28
N ASP A 197 1.32 -8.65 -12.05
CA ASP A 197 1.74 -9.99 -11.61
C ASP A 197 1.62 -10.20 -10.08
N GLY A 198 1.33 -9.13 -9.33
CA GLY A 198 1.20 -9.17 -7.88
C GLY A 198 2.50 -9.03 -7.09
N SER A 199 3.60 -8.68 -7.75
CA SER A 199 4.79 -8.16 -7.09
C SER A 199 4.58 -6.71 -6.65
N ILE A 200 5.50 -6.15 -5.86
CA ILE A 200 5.41 -4.74 -5.45
C ILE A 200 5.92 -3.85 -6.59
N ALA A 201 5.15 -2.85 -7.01
CA ALA A 201 5.52 -1.86 -8.02
C ALA A 201 6.85 -1.16 -7.68
N GLY A 202 7.69 -0.95 -8.71
CA GLY A 202 9.15 -0.75 -8.57
C GLY A 202 9.96 -2.03 -8.80
N GLY A 203 9.28 -3.09 -9.25
CA GLY A 203 9.89 -4.28 -9.81
C GLY A 203 9.93 -4.21 -11.33
N SER A 204 11.05 -3.77 -11.90
CA SER A 204 11.56 -4.58 -13.00
C SER A 204 11.72 -5.99 -12.42
N SER A 205 10.94 -6.92 -12.94
CA SER A 205 11.15 -8.35 -12.87
C SER A 205 12.49 -8.68 -13.53
N SER A 206 13.61 -8.37 -12.86
CA SER A 206 14.90 -8.98 -13.18
C SER A 206 15.01 -10.41 -12.61
N LEU A 207 13.87 -11.09 -12.42
CA LEU A 207 13.82 -12.55 -12.40
C LEU A 207 13.63 -12.98 -13.86
N ASP A 208 14.73 -12.89 -14.62
CA ASP A 208 14.83 -13.15 -16.06
C ASP A 208 13.86 -12.32 -16.94
N ASP A 209 14.39 -11.52 -17.86
CA ASP A 209 13.67 -10.99 -19.05
C ASP A 209 13.02 -12.10 -19.93
N SER A 210 13.08 -13.35 -19.50
CA SER A 210 12.40 -14.48 -20.11
C SER A 210 11.04 -14.79 -19.49
N GLU A 211 10.62 -14.19 -18.38
CA GLU A 211 9.35 -14.51 -17.71
C GLU A 211 8.23 -13.49 -17.98
N ALA A 212 7.06 -13.94 -18.46
CA ALA A 212 5.93 -13.08 -18.83
C ALA A 212 4.57 -13.62 -18.34
N ASP A 213 3.65 -12.71 -17.98
CA ASP A 213 2.29 -13.06 -17.54
C ASP A 213 1.46 -13.62 -18.71
N VAL A 214 0.66 -14.66 -18.43
CA VAL A 214 -0.18 -15.31 -19.45
C VAL A 214 -1.17 -14.35 -20.07
N SER A 215 -1.78 -13.48 -19.28
CA SER A 215 -2.82 -12.59 -19.77
C SER A 215 -2.24 -11.57 -20.76
N ASP A 216 -1.03 -11.09 -20.54
CA ASP A 216 -0.34 -10.15 -21.43
C ASP A 216 0.20 -10.84 -22.69
N LEU A 217 0.79 -12.03 -22.56
CA LEU A 217 1.17 -12.84 -23.71
C LEU A 217 -0.04 -13.18 -24.61
N LEU A 218 -1.20 -13.45 -24.01
CA LEU A 218 -2.43 -13.73 -24.76
C LEU A 218 -3.10 -12.47 -25.34
N ARG A 219 -2.84 -11.29 -24.78
CA ARG A 219 -3.31 -10.00 -25.32
C ARG A 219 -2.51 -9.58 -26.55
N THR A 220 -1.20 -9.83 -26.57
CA THR A 220 -0.33 -9.54 -27.71
C THR A 220 -0.56 -10.50 -28.89
N SER A 221 -1.04 -11.72 -28.62
CA SER A 221 -1.48 -12.65 -29.67
C SER A 221 -2.78 -12.20 -30.35
N GLN A 222 -2.71 -11.95 -31.66
CA GLN A 222 -3.83 -11.46 -32.46
C GLN A 222 -4.77 -12.56 -33.00
N ASP A 223 -4.38 -13.84 -32.91
CA ASP A 223 -5.17 -14.94 -33.51
C ASP A 223 -5.41 -16.12 -32.55
N LEU A 224 -6.61 -16.17 -31.97
CA LEU A 224 -7.05 -17.24 -31.06
C LEU A 224 -7.07 -18.64 -31.72
N PRO A 225 -7.59 -18.81 -32.96
CA PRO A 225 -7.53 -20.07 -33.70
C PRO A 225 -6.13 -20.69 -33.80
N SER A 226 -5.12 -19.93 -34.24
CA SER A 226 -3.73 -20.41 -34.30
C SER A 226 -3.18 -20.81 -32.93
N LEU A 227 -3.61 -20.12 -31.87
CA LEU A 227 -3.17 -20.40 -30.51
C LEU A 227 -3.79 -21.70 -29.96
N VAL A 228 -5.05 -21.98 -30.29
CA VAL A 228 -5.72 -23.25 -29.96
C VAL A 228 -5.03 -24.42 -30.67
N GLU A 229 -4.69 -24.25 -31.95
CA GLU A 229 -4.02 -25.29 -32.75
C GLU A 229 -2.61 -25.57 -32.23
N ALA A 230 -1.85 -24.53 -31.87
CA ALA A 230 -0.48 -24.66 -31.41
C ALA A 230 -0.36 -25.14 -29.95
N THR A 231 -1.30 -24.78 -29.08
CA THR A 231 -1.23 -25.10 -27.63
C THR A 231 -2.14 -26.27 -27.23
N GLY A 232 -3.12 -26.64 -28.03
CA GLY A 232 -4.14 -27.63 -27.66
C GLY A 232 -5.06 -27.19 -26.51
N ILE A 233 -4.94 -25.95 -26.02
CA ILE A 233 -5.78 -25.41 -24.95
C ILE A 233 -7.12 -24.98 -25.55
N ALA A 234 -8.22 -25.39 -24.91
CA ALA A 234 -9.55 -25.09 -25.41
C ALA A 234 -9.81 -23.58 -25.57
N PRO A 235 -10.56 -23.12 -26.60
CA PRO A 235 -10.77 -21.70 -26.87
C PRO A 235 -11.35 -20.91 -25.69
N GLY A 236 -12.35 -21.48 -24.99
CA GLY A 236 -12.94 -20.86 -23.81
C GLY A 236 -11.99 -20.77 -22.62
N ARG A 237 -11.03 -21.70 -22.54
CA ARG A 237 -9.98 -21.71 -21.53
C ARG A 237 -8.94 -20.63 -21.81
N LEU A 238 -8.48 -20.50 -23.06
CA LEU A 238 -7.60 -19.41 -23.49
C LEU A 238 -8.23 -18.02 -23.31
N LEU A 239 -9.53 -17.88 -23.59
CA LEU A 239 -10.23 -16.62 -23.34
C LEU A 239 -10.30 -16.30 -21.84
N SER A 240 -10.49 -17.31 -21.00
CA SER A 240 -10.49 -17.15 -19.54
C SER A 240 -9.09 -16.76 -19.02
N LEU A 241 -8.03 -17.34 -19.59
CA LEU A 241 -6.64 -16.98 -19.28
C LEU A 241 -6.30 -15.54 -19.76
N LYS A 242 -6.69 -15.19 -20.99
CA LYS A 242 -6.49 -13.86 -21.61
C LYS A 242 -7.18 -12.73 -20.83
N THR A 243 -8.32 -13.04 -20.22
CA THR A 243 -9.11 -12.08 -19.43
C THR A 243 -8.77 -12.11 -17.93
N GLY A 244 -7.78 -12.90 -17.51
CA GLY A 244 -7.41 -13.07 -16.09
C GLY A 244 -8.45 -13.81 -15.25
N ARG A 245 -9.53 -14.32 -15.86
CA ARG A 245 -10.61 -15.08 -15.19
C ARG A 245 -10.18 -16.49 -14.78
N ALA A 246 -9.06 -16.96 -15.28
CA ALA A 246 -8.45 -18.23 -14.92
C ALA A 246 -6.92 -18.10 -14.84
N LYS A 247 -6.28 -18.93 -14.02
CA LYS A 247 -4.82 -19.11 -13.99
C LYS A 247 -4.40 -20.34 -14.78
N PRO A 248 -3.23 -20.30 -15.45
CA PRO A 248 -2.71 -21.44 -16.19
C PRO A 248 -2.32 -22.57 -15.23
N GLN A 249 -2.58 -23.81 -15.61
CA GLN A 249 -2.15 -25.03 -14.92
C GLN A 249 -0.76 -25.44 -15.38
N GLY A 250 -0.04 -26.29 -14.63
CA GLY A 250 1.33 -26.74 -14.98
C GLY A 250 1.53 -27.13 -16.45
N PRO A 251 0.67 -27.99 -17.04
CA PRO A 251 0.74 -28.32 -18.47
C PRO A 251 0.46 -27.13 -19.39
N GLU A 252 -0.42 -26.22 -18.99
CA GLU A 252 -0.72 -24.99 -19.76
C GLU A 252 0.45 -24.00 -19.69
N ILE A 253 1.15 -23.92 -18.56
CA ILE A 253 2.35 -23.09 -18.36
C ILE A 253 3.47 -23.57 -19.29
N GLU A 254 3.76 -24.87 -19.32
CA GLU A 254 4.81 -25.44 -20.17
C GLU A 254 4.53 -25.18 -21.66
N VAL A 255 3.29 -25.41 -22.09
CA VAL A 255 2.89 -25.25 -23.48
C VAL A 255 2.87 -23.78 -23.91
N LEU A 256 2.31 -22.89 -23.08
CA LEU A 256 2.33 -21.45 -23.34
C LEU A 256 3.76 -20.90 -23.30
N SER A 257 4.60 -21.40 -22.40
CA SER A 257 6.01 -20.99 -22.33
C SER A 257 6.77 -21.36 -23.61
N SER A 258 6.54 -22.58 -24.11
CA SER A 258 7.13 -23.05 -25.36
C SER A 258 6.61 -22.28 -26.58
N TYR A 259 5.34 -21.87 -26.58
CA TYR A 259 4.72 -21.15 -27.69
C TYR A 259 5.23 -19.70 -27.80
N PHE A 260 5.33 -19.00 -26.68
CA PHE A 260 5.77 -17.60 -26.64
C PHE A 260 7.28 -17.43 -26.52
N GLY A 261 8.03 -18.53 -26.39
CA GLY A 261 9.49 -18.49 -26.17
C GLY A 261 9.88 -17.77 -24.89
N SER A 262 8.95 -17.62 -23.95
CA SER A 262 9.07 -16.88 -22.69
C SER A 262 8.43 -17.71 -21.60
N LYS A 263 9.12 -17.95 -20.49
CA LYS A 263 8.62 -18.70 -19.34
C LYS A 263 7.40 -18.00 -18.73
N VAL A 264 6.35 -18.76 -18.48
CA VAL A 264 5.06 -18.22 -18.07
C VAL A 264 4.94 -18.16 -16.55
N ARG A 265 4.58 -17.00 -15.98
CA ARG A 265 4.29 -16.83 -14.55
C ARG A 265 2.80 -16.85 -14.23
N VAL A 266 2.50 -17.12 -12.96
CA VAL A 266 1.13 -17.10 -12.40
C VAL A 266 1.08 -16.04 -11.30
N GLY A 267 0.45 -14.89 -11.57
CA GLY A 267 0.33 -13.83 -10.56
C GLY A 267 -0.43 -14.29 -9.29
N HIS A 268 -0.26 -13.61 -8.15
CA HIS A 268 -0.88 -14.00 -6.86
C HIS A 268 -2.32 -13.45 -6.70
N PRO A 269 -3.23 -14.13 -5.96
CA PRO A 269 -4.58 -13.60 -5.71
C PRO A 269 -4.56 -12.24 -5.00
N GLU A 270 -5.41 -11.30 -5.38
CA GLU A 270 -5.54 -9.97 -4.76
C GLU A 270 -5.66 -10.02 -3.23
N ASN A 271 -6.55 -10.87 -2.71
CA ASN A 271 -6.74 -11.03 -1.27
C ASN A 271 -5.48 -11.57 -0.55
N MET A 272 -4.64 -12.37 -1.23
CA MET A 272 -3.36 -12.83 -0.68
C MET A 272 -2.33 -11.71 -0.62
N ARG A 273 -2.32 -10.85 -1.65
CA ARG A 273 -1.41 -9.70 -1.75
C ARG A 273 -1.73 -8.66 -0.67
N ILE A 274 -3.00 -8.30 -0.54
CA ILE A 274 -3.49 -7.42 0.53
C ILE A 274 -3.20 -8.02 1.91
N ALA A 275 -3.45 -9.33 2.10
CA ALA A 275 -3.13 -10.01 3.35
C ALA A 275 -1.64 -9.97 3.73
N ALA A 276 -0.74 -10.09 2.75
CA ALA A 276 0.70 -10.04 2.99
C ALA A 276 1.15 -8.62 3.38
N LEU A 277 0.63 -7.59 2.71
CA LEU A 277 0.87 -6.19 3.07
C LEU A 277 0.31 -5.87 4.47
N GLU A 278 -0.90 -6.34 4.78
CA GLU A 278 -1.53 -6.18 6.10
C GLU A 278 -0.70 -6.79 7.21
N LEU A 279 -0.16 -8.00 6.99
CA LEU A 279 0.67 -8.66 7.99
C LEU A 279 1.97 -7.91 8.27
N ILE A 280 2.59 -7.27 7.28
CA ILE A 280 3.85 -6.52 7.49
C ILE A 280 3.61 -5.16 8.12
N ALA A 281 2.45 -4.57 7.85
CA ALA A 281 2.03 -3.36 8.51
C ALA A 281 1.80 -3.58 10.03
N GLU A 282 1.43 -4.79 10.46
CA GLU A 282 1.29 -5.14 11.89
C GLU A 282 2.63 -4.99 12.65
N PRO A 283 2.71 -4.13 13.68
CA PRO A 283 3.95 -3.88 14.42
C PRO A 283 4.63 -5.14 14.97
N ALA A 284 3.82 -6.09 15.46
CA ALA A 284 4.32 -7.35 16.01
C ALA A 284 5.05 -8.22 14.97
N ASN A 285 4.56 -8.25 13.72
CA ASN A 285 5.20 -9.03 12.65
C ASN A 285 6.39 -8.28 12.04
N ARG A 286 6.34 -6.94 12.00
CA ARG A 286 7.49 -6.11 11.61
C ARG A 286 8.67 -6.34 12.55
N GLN A 287 8.42 -6.46 13.84
CA GLN A 287 9.46 -6.72 14.82
C GLN A 287 10.09 -8.12 14.64
N LEU A 288 9.28 -9.15 14.38
CA LEU A 288 9.78 -10.49 14.02
C LEU A 288 10.66 -10.45 12.75
N TRP A 289 10.29 -9.65 11.76
CA TRP A 289 11.11 -9.44 10.56
C TRP A 289 12.43 -8.73 10.88
N LEU A 290 12.42 -7.65 11.66
CA LEU A 290 13.63 -6.92 12.05
C LEU A 290 14.60 -7.84 12.83
N GLU A 291 14.08 -8.66 13.75
CA GLU A 291 14.86 -9.63 14.52
C GLU A 291 15.49 -10.70 13.62
N ALA A 292 14.76 -11.19 12.63
CA ALA A 292 15.26 -12.16 11.67
C ALA A 292 16.27 -11.57 10.67
N ALA A 293 16.05 -10.33 10.22
CA ALA A 293 16.97 -9.60 9.36
C ALA A 293 18.31 -9.34 10.08
N GLN A 294 18.28 -9.15 11.40
CA GLN A 294 19.48 -9.02 12.24
C GLN A 294 20.19 -10.37 12.50
N SER A 295 19.47 -11.48 12.46
CA SER A 295 20.00 -12.83 12.72
C SER A 295 20.57 -13.53 11.47
N SER A 296 20.34 -12.97 10.29
CA SER A 296 20.86 -13.48 9.01
C SER A 296 22.39 -13.30 8.91
N GLU A 297 23.12 -14.40 8.69
CA GLU A 297 24.60 -14.45 8.58
C GLU A 297 25.20 -13.50 7.52
N ALA A 298 24.39 -12.96 6.60
CA ALA A 298 24.83 -12.06 5.55
C ALA A 298 24.97 -10.59 5.96
N GLY A 299 24.56 -10.19 7.18
CA GLY A 299 24.76 -8.83 7.70
C GLY A 299 24.01 -7.70 6.96
N ALA A 300 23.24 -8.03 5.92
CA ALA A 300 22.40 -7.10 5.19
C ALA A 300 20.93 -7.30 5.58
N PRO A 301 20.21 -6.26 6.02
CA PRO A 301 18.80 -6.39 6.35
C PRO A 301 18.03 -6.87 5.10
N LEU A 302 17.23 -7.93 5.26
CA LEU A 302 16.32 -8.41 4.22
C LEU A 302 15.43 -7.24 3.81
N SER A 303 15.52 -6.78 2.56
CA SER A 303 14.66 -5.70 2.09
C SER A 303 13.18 -6.07 2.28
N PRO A 304 12.30 -5.12 2.65
CA PRO A 304 10.86 -5.37 2.83
C PRO A 304 10.20 -6.11 1.68
N ARG A 305 10.63 -5.79 0.45
CA ARG A 305 10.19 -6.46 -0.78
C ARG A 305 10.62 -7.92 -0.82
N LYS A 306 11.88 -8.23 -0.49
CA LYS A 306 12.37 -9.62 -0.47
C LYS A 306 11.61 -10.44 0.57
N PHE A 307 11.28 -9.85 1.71
CA PHE A 307 10.44 -10.50 2.71
C PHE A 307 8.99 -10.74 2.21
N LEU A 308 8.38 -9.77 1.51
CA LEU A 308 7.06 -9.93 0.90
C LEU A 308 7.03 -11.03 -0.15
N VAL A 309 7.99 -11.02 -1.06
CA VAL A 309 8.14 -12.03 -2.11
C VAL A 309 8.38 -13.40 -1.47
N ASP A 310 9.31 -13.51 -0.53
CA ASP A 310 9.55 -14.74 0.23
C ASP A 310 8.28 -15.22 0.94
N LEU A 311 7.53 -14.33 1.61
CA LEU A 311 6.33 -14.70 2.37
C LEU A 311 5.22 -15.26 1.44
N ILE A 312 5.09 -14.67 0.26
CA ILE A 312 4.09 -15.03 -0.75
C ILE A 312 4.51 -16.32 -1.48
N GLU A 313 5.77 -16.41 -1.91
CA GLU A 313 6.31 -17.49 -2.75
C GLU A 313 6.76 -18.73 -1.96
N THR A 314 7.11 -18.60 -0.66
CA THR A 314 7.58 -19.76 0.12
C THR A 314 6.44 -20.76 0.34
N PRO A 315 6.57 -22.02 -0.12
CA PRO A 315 5.56 -23.03 0.12
C PRO A 315 5.44 -23.34 1.61
N ILE A 316 4.22 -23.59 2.09
CA ILE A 316 3.97 -24.00 3.48
C ILE A 316 4.72 -25.32 3.71
N ALA A 317 5.78 -25.27 4.51
CA ALA A 317 6.49 -26.48 4.89
C ALA A 317 5.50 -27.39 5.63
N ALA A 318 5.27 -28.60 5.12
CA ALA A 318 4.34 -29.60 5.65
C ALA A 318 4.70 -30.14 7.06
N ARG A 319 5.55 -29.45 7.83
CA ARG A 319 6.13 -29.91 9.10
C ARG A 319 5.46 -29.33 10.35
N THR A 320 4.31 -28.68 10.24
CA THR A 320 3.47 -28.40 11.42
C THR A 320 2.68 -29.66 11.78
N VAL A 321 2.93 -30.16 12.99
CA VAL A 321 2.28 -31.33 13.62
C VAL A 321 0.75 -31.14 13.82
N TYR A 322 0.20 -29.99 13.43
CA TYR A 322 -1.23 -29.68 13.48
C TYR A 322 -1.81 -29.49 12.07
N GLY A 323 -2.19 -30.62 11.46
CA GLY A 323 -3.07 -30.69 10.29
C GLY A 323 -2.50 -30.16 8.96
N PRO A 324 -3.04 -30.62 7.82
CA PRO A 324 -2.71 -30.05 6.53
C PRO A 324 -3.40 -28.68 6.43
N THR A 325 -2.75 -27.60 6.86
CA THR A 325 -3.11 -26.25 6.36
C THR A 325 -2.68 -26.16 4.91
N SER A 326 -3.45 -26.80 4.03
CA SER A 326 -3.44 -26.50 2.60
C SER A 326 -3.58 -24.99 2.44
N ALA A 327 -2.74 -24.38 1.60
CA ALA A 327 -2.88 -22.97 1.27
C ALA A 327 -4.34 -22.64 0.92
N PRO A 328 -4.89 -21.49 1.38
CA PRO A 328 -6.24 -21.09 1.04
C PRO A 328 -6.47 -21.12 -0.48
N GLY A 329 -7.70 -21.42 -0.89
CA GLY A 329 -8.06 -21.33 -2.31
C GLY A 329 -7.98 -19.88 -2.83
N ASN A 330 -7.95 -19.69 -4.14
CA ASN A 330 -7.84 -18.36 -4.76
C ASN A 330 -8.98 -17.39 -4.41
N ASN A 331 -10.16 -17.92 -4.06
CA ASN A 331 -11.33 -17.13 -3.64
C ASN A 331 -11.37 -16.89 -2.13
N ALA A 332 -10.33 -17.28 -1.40
CA ALA A 332 -10.26 -17.05 0.03
C ALA A 332 -10.22 -15.55 0.32
N THR A 333 -10.86 -15.18 1.41
CA THR A 333 -10.90 -13.82 1.94
C THR A 333 -9.52 -13.36 2.40
N VAL A 334 -9.34 -12.05 2.55
CA VAL A 334 -8.10 -11.46 3.10
C VAL A 334 -7.76 -12.08 4.46
N GLU A 335 -8.74 -12.27 5.34
CA GLU A 335 -8.53 -12.86 6.67
C GLU A 335 -8.09 -14.33 6.65
N GLU A 336 -8.59 -15.12 5.70
CA GLU A 336 -8.14 -16.50 5.51
C GLU A 336 -6.70 -16.55 5.03
N TRP A 337 -6.31 -15.65 4.13
CA TRP A 337 -4.92 -15.49 3.71
C TRP A 337 -4.02 -14.97 4.83
N LYS A 338 -4.47 -14.00 5.64
CA LYS A 338 -3.72 -13.50 6.80
C LYS A 338 -3.44 -14.60 7.81
N ARG A 339 -4.43 -15.45 8.10
CA ARG A 339 -4.22 -16.60 9.00
C ARG A 339 -3.15 -17.53 8.45
N ALA A 340 -3.26 -17.92 7.17
CA ALA A 340 -2.30 -18.82 6.54
C ALA A 340 -0.88 -18.24 6.47
N LEU A 341 -0.74 -16.95 6.15
CA LEU A 341 0.56 -16.28 6.08
C LEU A 341 1.16 -16.02 7.48
N ARG A 342 0.34 -15.72 8.50
CA ARG A 342 0.80 -15.61 9.89
C ARG A 342 1.34 -16.94 10.42
N ASP A 343 0.70 -18.05 10.07
CA ASP A 343 1.20 -19.39 10.40
C ASP A 343 2.57 -19.64 9.72
N ARG A 344 2.80 -19.15 8.49
CA ARG A 344 4.12 -19.23 7.82
C ARG A 344 5.20 -18.45 8.57
N ILE A 345 4.90 -17.22 9.00
CA ILE A 345 5.81 -16.37 9.79
C ILE A 345 6.18 -17.08 11.10
N ALA A 346 5.19 -17.62 11.81
CA ALA A 346 5.40 -18.31 13.07
C ALA A 346 6.25 -19.59 12.94
N VAL A 347 6.13 -20.32 11.83
CA VAL A 347 6.93 -21.52 11.56
C VAL A 347 8.38 -21.16 11.25
N ARG A 348 8.61 -20.15 10.39
CA ARG A 348 9.95 -19.73 9.96
C ARG A 348 10.81 -19.24 11.13
N PHE A 349 10.25 -18.43 12.02
CA PHE A 349 11.00 -17.84 13.13
C PHE A 349 11.07 -18.72 14.39
N ARG A 350 10.31 -19.82 14.46
CA ARG A 350 10.48 -20.86 15.49
C ARG A 350 11.50 -21.93 15.13
N SER A 351 11.88 -22.07 13.85
CA SER A 351 12.91 -23.05 13.43
C SER A 351 14.35 -22.54 13.56
N GLU A 352 14.52 -21.25 13.85
CA GLU A 352 15.83 -20.56 13.94
C GLU A 352 16.20 -20.15 15.38
N SER A 353 15.38 -20.52 16.38
CA SER A 353 15.63 -20.33 17.83
C SER A 353 15.96 -21.64 18.54
#